data_AF-A0A662NTK5-F1
#
_entry.id   AF-A0A662NTK5-F1
#
_cell.length_a   1.000
_cell.length_b   1.000
_cell.length_c   1.000
_cell.angle_alpha   90.00
_cell.angle_beta   90.00
_cell.angle_gamma   90.00
#
_symmetry.space_group_name_H-M   'P 1'
#
loop_
_entity.id
_entity.type
_entity.pdbx_description
1 polymer ?
#
loop_
_entity_poly.entity_id
_entity_poly.type
_entity_poly.pdbx_seq_one_letter_code
_entity_poly.pdbx_strand_id
1 'polypeptide(L)'
;MEALAMAVLAVGFYIAWNIGANDSANAMGTAVGANILTFKQATLTIAVFVLVGAYLEGYKVMKTVGKGIIPEGYLTLHLAIIALLAAGVWVTIATIKGLPVSTTQAIIGGVVGVGIAINAPLKWYTLTKIAGAWILSPLIAAFVSAILYKIYGKIINRMKSIRNIELLYKWLAVMGGSYMAFNFGANEVANATGPIVG
;
A
#
# COMPACT_ATOMS: atom_id res chain seq x y z
N MET A 1 -24.48 -10.74 -16.48
CA MET A 1 -23.05 -10.98 -16.19
C MET A 1 -22.17 -9.80 -16.63
N GLU A 2 -22.42 -9.19 -17.78
CA GLU A 2 -21.64 -8.04 -18.28
C GLU A 2 -21.66 -6.82 -17.33
N ALA A 3 -22.83 -6.43 -16.81
CA ALA A 3 -22.95 -5.30 -15.89
C ALA A 3 -22.17 -5.47 -14.59
N LEU A 4 -22.20 -6.68 -14.01
CA LEU A 4 -21.45 -6.99 -12.79
C LEU A 4 -19.94 -6.98 -13.04
N ALA A 5 -19.49 -7.54 -14.16
CA ALA A 5 -18.08 -7.50 -14.54
C ALA A 5 -17.59 -6.05 -14.74
N MET A 6 -18.39 -5.21 -15.40
CA MET A 6 -18.07 -3.78 -15.54
C MET A 6 -18.02 -3.07 -14.19
N ALA A 7 -18.94 -3.36 -13.27
CA ALA A 7 -18.93 -2.77 -11.93
C ALA A 7 -17.70 -3.20 -11.11
N VAL A 8 -17.31 -4.47 -11.19
CA VAL A 8 -16.10 -5.01 -10.56
C VAL A 8 -14.84 -4.33 -11.09
N LEU A 9 -14.72 -4.17 -12.42
CA LEU A 9 -13.59 -3.47 -13.01
C LEU A 9 -13.58 -1.99 -12.60
N ALA A 10 -14.73 -1.32 -12.64
CA ALA A 10 -14.84 0.08 -12.25
C ALA A 10 -14.44 0.32 -10.80
N VAL A 11 -14.90 -0.52 -9.86
CA VAL A 11 -14.51 -0.40 -8.45
C VAL A 11 -13.03 -0.75 -8.25
N GLY A 12 -12.51 -1.76 -8.95
CA GLY A 12 -11.08 -2.09 -8.91
C GLY A 12 -10.20 -0.92 -9.35
N PHE A 13 -10.54 -0.26 -10.46
CA PHE A 13 -9.84 0.95 -10.91
C PHE A 13 -9.99 2.11 -9.93
N TYR A 14 -11.18 2.31 -9.35
CA TYR A 14 -11.41 3.35 -8.34
C TYR A 14 -10.54 3.15 -7.10
N ILE A 15 -10.40 1.91 -6.63
CA ILE A 15 -9.55 1.59 -5.48
C ILE A 15 -8.07 1.68 -5.83
N ALA A 16 -7.66 1.22 -7.00
CA ALA A 16 -6.29 1.41 -7.47
C ALA A 16 -5.90 2.90 -7.56
N TRP A 17 -6.82 3.74 -8.03
CA TRP A 17 -6.63 5.19 -8.03
C TRP A 17 -6.54 5.77 -6.61
N ASN A 18 -7.42 5.36 -5.69
CA ASN A 18 -7.39 5.78 -4.28
C ASN A 18 -6.05 5.45 -3.62
N ILE A 19 -5.59 4.22 -3.80
CA ILE A 19 -4.30 3.72 -3.31
C ILE A 19 -3.16 4.58 -3.86
N GLY A 20 -3.13 4.81 -5.17
CA GLY A 20 -2.13 5.68 -5.79
C GLY A 20 -2.16 7.11 -5.26
N ALA A 21 -3.35 7.72 -5.14
CA ALA A 21 -3.52 9.10 -4.71
C ALA A 21 -3.12 9.32 -3.24
N ASN A 22 -3.45 8.37 -2.36
CA ASN A 22 -3.17 8.46 -0.94
C ASN A 22 -1.70 8.13 -0.59
N ASP A 23 -1.13 7.12 -1.23
CA ASP A 23 0.12 6.51 -0.75
C ASP A 23 1.34 6.80 -1.61
N SER A 24 1.21 7.49 -2.76
CA SER A 24 2.37 7.88 -3.59
C SER A 24 3.42 8.67 -2.80
N ALA A 25 2.97 9.46 -1.81
CA ALA A 25 3.84 10.21 -0.92
C ALA A 25 4.71 9.29 -0.02
N ASN A 26 4.24 8.08 0.31
CA ASN A 26 5.00 7.13 1.12
C ASN A 26 6.25 6.62 0.40
N ALA A 27 6.21 6.52 -0.94
CA ALA A 27 7.32 6.04 -1.74
C ALA A 27 8.35 7.15 -2.07
N MET A 28 7.89 8.29 -2.56
CA MET A 28 8.78 9.34 -3.10
C MET A 28 8.61 10.71 -2.44
N GLY A 29 7.78 10.86 -1.41
CA GLY A 29 7.52 12.15 -0.76
C GLY A 29 8.79 12.77 -0.18
N THR A 30 9.68 11.96 0.40
CA THR A 30 10.98 12.43 0.92
C THR A 30 11.91 12.90 -0.18
N ALA A 31 11.98 12.19 -1.31
CA ALA A 31 12.82 12.55 -2.45
C ALA A 31 12.35 13.82 -3.16
N VAL A 32 11.04 14.00 -3.31
CA VAL A 32 10.45 15.22 -3.88
C VAL A 32 10.57 16.39 -2.90
N GLY A 33 10.23 16.19 -1.63
CA GLY A 33 10.29 17.22 -0.60
C GLY A 33 11.72 17.74 -0.34
N ALA A 34 12.73 16.88 -0.51
CA ALA A 34 14.14 17.27 -0.43
C ALA A 34 14.71 17.90 -1.72
N ASN A 35 13.88 18.16 -2.73
CA ASN A 35 14.29 18.65 -4.06
C ASN A 35 15.32 17.76 -4.78
N ILE A 36 15.35 16.45 -4.46
CA ILE A 36 16.25 15.48 -5.11
C ILE A 36 15.66 15.04 -6.45
N LEU A 37 14.34 14.81 -6.48
CA LEU A 37 13.58 14.44 -7.67
C LEU A 37 12.46 15.45 -7.91
N THR A 38 12.21 15.74 -9.19
CA THR A 38 11.00 16.46 -9.58
C THR A 38 9.76 15.57 -9.37
N PHE A 39 8.60 16.19 -9.19
CA PHE A 39 7.32 15.47 -9.10
C PHE A 39 7.13 14.50 -10.28
N LYS A 40 7.43 14.95 -11.51
CA LYS A 40 7.32 14.11 -12.72
C LYS A 40 8.21 12.86 -12.68
N GLN A 41 9.46 13.01 -12.23
CA GLN A 41 10.39 11.88 -12.10
C GLN A 41 9.92 10.89 -11.04
N ALA A 42 9.46 11.39 -9.89
CA ALA A 42 8.90 10.57 -8.83
C ALA A 42 7.68 9.78 -9.31
N THR A 43 6.70 10.44 -9.95
CA THR A 43 5.49 9.78 -10.48
C THR A 43 5.83 8.69 -11.49
N LEU A 44 6.74 8.95 -12.44
CA LEU A 44 7.13 7.94 -13.44
C LEU A 44 7.82 6.73 -12.78
N THR A 45 8.67 6.99 -11.78
CA THR A 45 9.36 5.93 -11.05
C THR A 45 8.37 5.07 -10.26
N ILE A 46 7.43 5.71 -9.55
CA ILE A 46 6.35 5.00 -8.84
C ILE A 46 5.58 4.12 -9.82
N ALA A 47 5.11 4.68 -10.95
CA ALA A 47 4.32 3.93 -11.92
C ALA A 47 5.02 2.65 -12.40
N VAL A 48 6.31 2.73 -12.74
CA VAL A 48 7.08 1.57 -13.20
C VAL A 48 7.23 0.52 -12.09
N PHE A 49 7.72 0.92 -10.92
CA PHE A 49 8.04 -0.05 -9.86
C PHE A 49 6.79 -0.63 -9.20
N VAL A 50 5.70 0.12 -9.10
CA VAL A 50 4.41 -0.39 -8.63
C VAL A 50 3.88 -1.48 -9.56
N LEU A 51 3.92 -1.27 -10.87
CA LEU A 51 3.50 -2.29 -11.84
C LEU A 51 4.36 -3.56 -11.72
N VAL A 52 5.68 -3.40 -11.58
CA VAL A 52 6.60 -4.53 -11.43
C VAL A 52 6.34 -5.28 -10.12
N GLY A 53 6.16 -4.59 -9.00
CA GLY A 53 5.87 -5.20 -7.71
C GLY A 53 4.52 -5.91 -7.68
N ALA A 54 3.49 -5.28 -8.23
CA ALA A 54 2.15 -5.86 -8.33
C ALA A 54 2.15 -7.15 -9.15
N TYR A 55 2.86 -7.16 -10.28
CA TYR A 55 2.96 -8.32 -11.15
C TYR A 55 3.74 -9.48 -10.51
N LEU A 56 4.89 -9.20 -9.89
CA LEU A 56 5.77 -10.25 -9.37
C LEU A 56 5.31 -10.82 -8.02
N GLU A 57 4.80 -9.99 -7.13
CA GLU A 57 4.65 -10.35 -5.70
C GLU A 57 3.21 -10.14 -5.18
N GLY A 58 2.35 -9.43 -5.93
CA GLY A 58 0.98 -9.08 -5.52
C GLY A 58 0.09 -10.26 -5.12
N TYR A 59 0.29 -11.41 -5.76
CA TYR A 59 -0.56 -12.59 -5.57
C TYR A 59 -0.52 -13.17 -4.15
N LYS A 60 0.56 -12.93 -3.40
CA LYS A 60 0.72 -13.46 -2.03
C LYS A 60 -0.28 -12.80 -1.08
N VAL A 61 -0.43 -11.48 -1.18
CA VAL A 61 -1.35 -10.71 -0.33
C VAL A 61 -2.80 -10.83 -0.82
N MET A 62 -3.02 -10.94 -2.14
CA MET A 62 -4.35 -11.17 -2.71
C MET A 62 -5.06 -12.39 -2.08
N LYS A 63 -4.32 -13.48 -1.87
CA LYS A 63 -4.85 -14.70 -1.21
C LYS A 63 -5.34 -14.44 0.22
N THR A 64 -4.61 -13.62 0.97
CA THR A 64 -4.95 -13.29 2.35
C THR A 64 -6.18 -12.39 2.44
N VAL A 65 -6.27 -11.36 1.60
CA VAL A 65 -7.41 -10.44 1.60
C VAL A 65 -8.68 -11.13 1.09
N GLY A 66 -8.55 -11.95 0.04
CA GLY A 66 -9.66 -12.64 -0.58
C GLY A 66 -10.26 -13.76 0.28
N LYS A 67 -9.40 -14.65 0.82
CA LYS A 67 -9.83 -15.90 1.48
C LYS A 67 -9.40 -16.01 2.94
N GLY A 68 -8.53 -15.11 3.40
CA GLY A 68 -7.91 -15.17 4.73
C GLY A 68 -8.77 -14.58 5.84
N ILE A 69 -9.73 -13.72 5.51
CA ILE A 69 -10.57 -13.00 6.49
C ILE A 69 -11.96 -13.65 6.61
N ILE A 70 -12.62 -13.85 5.47
CA ILE A 70 -13.90 -14.55 5.35
C ILE A 70 -13.68 -15.85 4.56
N PRO A 71 -14.31 -16.98 4.93
CA PRO A 71 -14.22 -18.21 4.16
C PRO A 71 -14.79 -18.11 2.75
N GLU A 72 -14.30 -18.99 1.87
CA GLU A 72 -14.79 -19.12 0.49
C GLU A 72 -16.31 -19.36 0.47
N GLY A 73 -16.99 -18.77 -0.50
CA GLY A 73 -18.44 -18.88 -0.68
C GLY A 73 -19.27 -17.81 0.04
N TYR A 74 -18.70 -17.08 1.00
CA TYR A 74 -19.40 -16.00 1.71
C TYR A 74 -19.16 -14.62 1.08
N LEU A 75 -17.94 -14.35 0.61
CA LEU A 75 -17.60 -13.07 -0.04
C LEU A 75 -17.97 -13.11 -1.53
N THR A 76 -19.22 -12.79 -1.84
CA THR A 76 -19.67 -12.68 -3.23
C THR A 76 -19.13 -11.40 -3.89
N LEU A 77 -19.09 -11.35 -5.23
CA LEU A 77 -18.68 -10.15 -5.97
C LEU A 77 -19.50 -8.90 -5.60
N HIS A 78 -20.80 -9.05 -5.30
CA HIS A 78 -21.64 -7.93 -4.86
C HIS A 78 -21.17 -7.37 -3.51
N LEU A 79 -20.84 -8.25 -2.57
CA LEU A 79 -20.32 -7.87 -1.25
C LEU A 79 -18.91 -7.29 -1.35
N ALA A 80 -18.08 -7.82 -2.25
CA ALA A 80 -16.77 -7.26 -2.54
C ALA A 80 -16.88 -5.82 -3.06
N ILE A 81 -17.78 -5.54 -4.01
CA ILE A 81 -18.04 -4.18 -4.49
C ILE A 81 -18.47 -3.26 -3.33
N ILE A 82 -19.39 -3.72 -2.48
CA ILE A 82 -19.86 -2.93 -1.32
C ILE A 82 -18.71 -2.63 -0.36
N ALA A 83 -17.91 -3.63 0.00
CA ALA A 83 -16.75 -3.47 0.89
C ALA A 83 -15.72 -2.49 0.32
N LEU A 84 -15.39 -2.65 -0.97
CA LEU A 84 -14.46 -1.78 -1.68
C LEU A 84 -14.99 -0.35 -1.76
N LEU A 85 -16.26 -0.14 -2.14
CA LEU A 85 -16.85 1.20 -2.21
C LEU A 85 -16.87 1.89 -0.84
N ALA A 86 -17.27 1.18 0.22
CA ALA A 86 -17.29 1.73 1.57
C ALA A 86 -15.89 2.20 2.01
N ALA A 87 -14.86 1.39 1.77
CA ALA A 87 -13.48 1.74 2.05
C ALA A 87 -12.99 2.91 1.17
N GLY A 88 -13.21 2.82 -0.14
CA GLY A 88 -12.74 3.80 -1.11
C GLY A 88 -13.35 5.18 -0.91
N VAL A 89 -14.63 5.29 -0.55
CA VAL A 89 -15.25 6.59 -0.22
C VAL A 89 -14.53 7.25 0.95
N TRP A 90 -14.24 6.52 2.02
CA TRP A 90 -13.51 7.06 3.17
C TRP A 90 -12.08 7.45 2.84
N VAL A 91 -11.36 6.62 2.07
CA VAL A 91 -10.02 6.95 1.59
C VAL A 91 -10.06 8.21 0.73
N THR A 92 -10.99 8.33 -0.20
CA THR A 92 -11.12 9.53 -1.05
C THR A 92 -11.37 10.79 -0.22
N ILE A 93 -12.26 10.71 0.78
CA ILE A 93 -12.52 11.84 1.69
C ILE A 93 -11.23 12.24 2.44
N ALA A 94 -10.47 11.26 2.94
CA ALA A 94 -9.21 11.52 3.63
C ALA A 94 -8.15 12.12 2.70
N THR A 95 -8.00 11.57 1.50
CA THR A 95 -7.06 12.05 0.48
C THR A 95 -7.37 13.48 0.05
N ILE A 96 -8.64 13.84 -0.18
CA ILE A 96 -9.05 15.21 -0.51
C ILE A 96 -8.71 16.18 0.64
N LYS A 97 -8.81 15.73 1.88
CA LYS A 97 -8.43 16.50 3.08
C LYS A 97 -6.92 16.51 3.35
N GLY A 98 -6.11 15.83 2.53
CA GLY A 98 -4.67 15.71 2.73
C GLY A 98 -4.27 14.87 3.94
N LEU A 99 -5.16 14.00 4.44
CA LEU A 99 -4.90 13.14 5.59
C LEU A 99 -4.35 11.79 5.11
N PRO A 100 -3.11 11.43 5.48
CA PRO A 100 -2.58 10.11 5.16
C PRO A 100 -3.29 9.05 6.01
N VAL A 101 -4.00 8.14 5.35
CA VAL A 101 -4.73 7.04 6.00
C VAL A 101 -4.25 5.69 5.48
N SER A 102 -4.53 4.60 6.21
CA SER A 102 -4.22 3.24 5.72
C SER A 102 -5.35 2.72 4.85
N THR A 103 -5.06 2.56 3.55
CA THR A 103 -5.93 1.91 2.56
C THR A 103 -6.17 0.44 2.91
N THR A 104 -5.12 -0.28 3.29
CA THR A 104 -5.20 -1.67 3.80
C THR A 104 -6.20 -1.81 4.96
N GLN A 105 -6.12 -0.93 5.97
CA GLN A 105 -7.06 -0.98 7.11
C GLN A 105 -8.49 -0.67 6.69
N ALA A 106 -8.69 0.31 5.81
CA ALA A 106 -10.02 0.66 5.31
C ALA A 106 -10.66 -0.54 4.57
N ILE A 107 -9.91 -1.22 3.71
CA ILE A 107 -10.41 -2.34 2.90
C ILE A 107 -10.68 -3.57 3.77
N ILE A 108 -9.76 -3.92 4.68
CA ILE A 108 -9.98 -5.01 5.64
C ILE A 108 -11.18 -4.71 6.54
N GLY A 109 -11.34 -3.46 6.99
CA GLY A 109 -12.52 -3.01 7.73
C GLY A 109 -13.81 -3.17 6.92
N GLY A 110 -13.79 -2.81 5.63
CA GLY A 110 -14.92 -3.02 4.71
C GLY A 110 -15.28 -4.50 4.56
N VAL A 111 -14.29 -5.37 4.36
CA VAL A 111 -14.49 -6.83 4.26
C VAL A 111 -15.07 -7.38 5.56
N VAL A 112 -14.49 -7.03 6.72
CA VAL A 112 -15.02 -7.43 8.03
C VAL A 112 -16.44 -6.93 8.23
N GLY A 113 -16.74 -5.68 7.85
CA GLY A 113 -18.06 -5.08 7.97
C GLY A 113 -19.13 -5.83 7.18
N VAL A 114 -18.86 -6.17 5.91
CA VAL A 114 -19.80 -6.98 5.12
C VAL A 114 -19.94 -8.39 5.70
N GLY A 115 -18.84 -8.98 6.20
CA GLY A 115 -18.86 -10.29 6.86
C GLY A 115 -19.76 -10.33 8.09
N ILE A 116 -19.69 -9.31 8.95
CA ILE A 116 -20.59 -9.16 10.09
C ILE A 116 -22.03 -9.01 9.63
N ALA A 117 -22.28 -8.17 8.62
CA ALA A 117 -23.64 -7.91 8.11
C ALA A 117 -24.35 -9.16 7.59
N ILE A 118 -23.61 -10.12 7.02
CA ILE A 118 -24.16 -11.39 6.52
C ILE A 118 -24.02 -12.56 7.50
N ASN A 119 -23.56 -12.31 8.74
CA ASN A 119 -23.25 -13.34 9.74
C ASN A 119 -22.25 -14.40 9.24
N ALA A 120 -21.27 -14.00 8.43
CA ALA A 120 -20.22 -14.90 7.97
C ALA A 120 -19.22 -15.24 9.11
N PRO A 121 -18.71 -16.48 9.18
CA PRO A 121 -17.75 -16.88 10.19
C PRO A 121 -16.37 -16.25 9.94
N LEU A 122 -16.04 -15.17 10.66
CA LEU A 122 -14.76 -14.46 10.53
C LEU A 122 -13.59 -15.29 11.06
N LYS A 123 -12.46 -15.26 10.34
CA LYS A 123 -11.20 -15.90 10.75
C LYS A 123 -10.44 -15.01 11.74
N TRP A 124 -10.88 -14.98 13.00
CA TRP A 124 -10.30 -14.16 14.07
C TRP A 124 -8.79 -14.33 14.24
N TYR A 125 -8.28 -15.56 14.09
CA TYR A 125 -6.84 -15.83 14.16
C TYR A 125 -6.05 -15.09 13.06
N THR A 126 -6.60 -14.96 11.85
CA THR A 126 -5.97 -14.16 10.79
C THR A 126 -6.05 -12.67 11.13
N LEU A 127 -7.20 -12.19 11.61
CA LEU A 127 -7.40 -10.80 11.98
C LEU A 127 -6.45 -10.34 13.10
N THR A 128 -6.22 -11.17 14.12
CA THR A 128 -5.27 -10.85 15.20
C THR A 128 -3.82 -10.82 14.71
N LYS A 129 -3.44 -11.70 13.76
CA LYS A 129 -2.13 -11.63 13.11
C LYS A 129 -1.96 -10.33 12.31
N ILE A 130 -2.98 -9.93 11.55
CA ILE A 130 -2.98 -8.69 10.78
C ILE A 130 -2.85 -7.49 11.73
N ALA A 131 -3.66 -7.43 12.79
CA ALA A 131 -3.60 -6.37 13.78
C ALA A 131 -2.24 -6.31 14.49
N GLY A 132 -1.66 -7.46 14.83
CA GLY A 132 -0.31 -7.56 15.37
C GLY A 132 0.76 -7.01 14.41
N ALA A 133 0.65 -7.33 13.12
CA ALA A 133 1.54 -6.80 12.09
C ALA A 133 1.43 -5.27 11.95
N TRP A 134 0.22 -4.70 12.03
CA TRP A 134 0.03 -3.23 11.99
C TRP A 134 0.74 -2.49 13.12
N ILE A 135 0.88 -3.12 14.30
CA ILE A 135 1.59 -2.54 15.43
C ILE A 135 3.10 -2.80 15.33
N LEU A 136 3.50 -4.02 14.99
CA LEU A 136 4.90 -4.42 14.96
C LEU A 136 5.67 -3.79 13.80
N SER A 137 5.06 -3.66 12.62
CA SER A 137 5.76 -3.16 11.43
C SER A 137 6.30 -1.73 11.60
N PRO A 138 5.55 -0.73 12.10
CA PRO A 138 6.10 0.59 12.38
C PRO A 138 7.21 0.59 13.44
N LEU A 139 7.09 -0.24 14.49
CA LEU A 139 8.09 -0.32 15.55
C LEU A 139 9.41 -0.89 15.04
N ILE A 140 9.34 -1.97 14.25
CA ILE A 140 10.51 -2.57 13.61
C ILE A 140 11.12 -1.58 12.61
N ALA A 141 10.31 -0.91 11.80
CA ALA A 141 10.79 0.10 10.86
C ALA A 141 11.50 1.26 11.56
N ALA A 142 10.96 1.76 12.68
CA ALA A 142 11.57 2.81 13.48
C ALA A 142 12.92 2.36 14.06
N PHE A 143 12.97 1.14 14.63
CA PHE A 143 14.20 0.58 15.18
C PHE A 143 15.29 0.40 14.12
N VAL A 144 14.95 -0.21 12.98
CA VAL A 144 15.89 -0.41 11.86
C VAL A 144 16.35 0.92 11.28
N SER A 145 15.43 1.88 11.10
CA SER A 145 15.75 3.23 10.64
C SER A 145 16.76 3.93 11.57
N ALA A 146 16.59 3.82 12.90
CA ALA A 146 17.52 4.40 13.86
C ALA A 146 18.93 3.80 13.76
N ILE A 147 19.05 2.49 13.51
CA ILE A 147 20.34 1.82 13.29
C ILE A 147 20.97 2.30 11.99
N LEU A 148 20.21 2.30 10.89
CA LEU A 148 20.69 2.72 9.57
C LEU A 148 21.16 4.18 9.60
N TYR A 149 20.42 5.07 10.29
CA TYR A 149 20.82 6.46 10.47
C TYR A 149 22.18 6.60 11.16
N LYS A 150 22.44 5.83 12.23
CA LYS A 150 23.73 5.86 12.93
C LYS A 150 24.88 5.38 12.04
N ILE A 151 24.67 4.35 11.24
CA ILE A 151 25.68 3.83 10.29
C ILE A 151 25.94 4.89 9.21
N TYR A 152 24.88 5.44 8.65
CA TYR A 152 24.95 6.42 7.59
C TYR A 152 25.64 7.71 8.02
N GLY A 153 25.35 8.22 9.23
CA GLY A 153 26.03 9.38 9.80
C GLY A 153 27.55 9.18 9.94
N LYS A 154 28.01 7.98 10.30
CA LYS A 154 29.45 7.67 10.34
C LYS A 154 30.10 7.70 8.97
N ILE A 155 29.38 7.27 7.92
CA ILE A 155 29.88 7.29 6.54
C ILE A 155 29.98 8.74 6.03
N ILE A 156 28.94 9.55 6.24
CA ILE A 156 28.94 10.97 5.85
C ILE A 156 30.08 11.73 6.50
N ASN A 157 30.28 11.55 7.81
CA ASN A 157 31.32 12.29 8.53
C ASN A 157 32.75 11.99 8.02
N ARG A 158 32.95 10.91 7.25
CA ARG A 158 34.23 10.59 6.60
C ARG A 158 34.39 11.23 5.22
N MET A 159 33.30 11.70 4.60
CA MET A 159 33.32 12.32 3.29
C MET A 159 33.64 13.82 3.40
N LYS A 160 34.67 14.26 2.67
CA LYS A 160 35.10 15.66 2.65
C LYS A 160 34.50 16.48 1.50
N SER A 161 33.94 15.81 0.48
CA SER A 161 33.38 16.45 -0.70
C SER A 161 31.85 16.52 -0.60
N ILE A 162 31.32 17.76 -0.61
CA ILE A 162 29.87 18.02 -0.62
C ILE A 162 29.21 17.34 -1.82
N ARG A 163 29.84 17.40 -2.99
CA ARG A 163 29.35 16.73 -4.22
C ARG A 163 29.14 15.23 -4.02
N ASN A 164 30.03 14.54 -3.29
CA ASN A 164 29.91 13.10 -3.08
C ASN A 164 28.76 12.77 -2.11
N ILE A 165 28.53 13.64 -1.13
CA ILE A 165 27.42 13.53 -0.18
C ILE A 165 26.09 13.72 -0.93
N GLU A 166 25.98 14.74 -1.77
CA GLU A 166 24.79 14.99 -2.61
C GLU A 166 24.49 13.83 -3.56
N LEU A 167 25.52 13.30 -4.23
CA LEU A 167 25.36 12.13 -5.11
C LEU A 167 24.89 10.90 -4.32
N LEU A 168 25.44 10.66 -3.13
CA LEU A 168 25.01 9.57 -2.29
C LEU A 168 23.54 9.72 -1.87
N TYR A 169 23.13 10.91 -1.41
CA TYR A 169 21.73 11.19 -1.08
C TYR A 169 20.81 10.95 -2.27
N LYS A 170 21.21 11.41 -3.46
CA LYS A 170 20.44 11.22 -4.68
C LYS A 170 20.25 9.74 -5.01
N TRP A 171 21.32 8.95 -4.97
CA TRP A 171 21.24 7.51 -5.23
C TRP A 171 20.41 6.77 -4.18
N LEU A 172 20.60 7.08 -2.90
CA LEU A 172 19.81 6.46 -1.83
C LEU A 172 18.32 6.81 -1.93
N ALA A 173 17.98 8.05 -2.26
CA ALA A 173 16.60 8.47 -2.45
C ALA A 173 15.95 7.76 -3.65
N VAL A 174 16.65 7.68 -4.79
CA VAL A 174 16.15 6.98 -5.98
C VAL A 174 15.99 5.49 -5.73
N MET A 175 17.01 4.82 -5.18
CA MET A 175 16.96 3.38 -4.91
C MET A 175 15.94 3.04 -3.83
N GLY A 176 15.97 3.77 -2.71
CA GLY A 176 15.04 3.57 -1.60
C GLY A 176 13.60 3.83 -2.00
N GLY A 177 13.33 4.91 -2.72
CA GLY A 177 12.00 5.22 -3.23
C GLY A 177 11.52 4.22 -4.29
N SER A 178 12.41 3.74 -5.17
CA SER A 178 12.07 2.70 -6.15
C SER A 178 11.74 1.37 -5.48
N TYR A 179 12.52 0.98 -4.47
CA TYR A 179 12.26 -0.21 -3.66
C TYR A 179 10.95 -0.08 -2.88
N MET A 180 10.68 1.10 -2.31
CA MET A 180 9.40 1.35 -1.64
C MET A 180 8.23 1.29 -2.60
N ALA A 181 8.34 1.87 -3.80
CA ALA A 181 7.31 1.77 -4.85
C ALA A 181 7.09 0.32 -5.31
N PHE A 182 8.14 -0.49 -5.41
CA PHE A 182 8.01 -1.92 -5.67
C PHE A 182 7.22 -2.63 -4.56
N ASN A 183 7.59 -2.42 -3.30
CA ASN A 183 6.88 -3.02 -2.17
C ASN A 183 5.44 -2.52 -2.08
N PHE A 184 5.19 -1.28 -2.47
CA PHE A 184 3.86 -0.72 -2.55
C PHE A 184 3.00 -1.51 -3.55
N GLY A 185 3.48 -1.73 -4.77
CA GLY A 185 2.79 -2.60 -5.74
C GLY A 185 2.59 -4.03 -5.23
N ALA A 186 3.61 -4.61 -4.61
CA ALA A 186 3.57 -5.99 -4.10
C ALA A 186 2.55 -6.20 -2.97
N ASN A 187 2.34 -5.20 -2.11
CA ASN A 187 1.46 -5.35 -0.95
C ASN A 187 0.05 -4.78 -1.18
N GLU A 188 -0.06 -3.67 -1.91
CA GLU A 188 -1.28 -2.87 -1.93
C GLU A 188 -2.19 -3.19 -3.12
N VAL A 189 -1.68 -3.83 -4.18
CA VAL A 189 -2.55 -4.29 -5.28
C VAL A 189 -3.67 -5.21 -4.78
N ALA A 190 -3.37 -5.99 -3.73
CA ALA A 190 -4.32 -6.89 -3.10
C ALA A 190 -5.52 -6.19 -2.47
N ASN A 191 -5.41 -4.90 -2.15
CA ASN A 191 -6.52 -4.14 -1.60
C ASN A 191 -7.55 -3.78 -2.67
N ALA A 192 -7.13 -3.64 -3.93
CA ALA A 192 -8.04 -3.42 -5.05
C ALA A 192 -8.61 -4.73 -5.60
N THR A 193 -7.79 -5.78 -5.67
CA THR A 193 -8.14 -7.02 -6.40
C THR A 193 -8.48 -8.19 -5.49
N GLY A 194 -7.93 -8.26 -4.28
CA GLY A 194 -8.09 -9.38 -3.35
C GLY A 194 -9.54 -9.72 -3.05
N PRO A 195 -10.41 -8.75 -2.68
CA PRO A 195 -11.83 -9.03 -2.45
C PRO A 195 -12.59 -9.52 -3.69
N ILE A 196 -12.05 -9.28 -4.89
CA ILE A 196 -12.69 -9.64 -6.17
C ILE A 196 -12.30 -11.05 -6.61
N VAL A 197 -11.03 -11.42 -6.43
CA VAL A 197 -10.45 -12.70 -6.92
C VAL A 197 -10.34 -13.77 -5.84
N GLY A 198 -10.71 -13.41 -4.61
CA GLY A 198 -10.78 -14.26 -3.43
C GLY A 198 -11.94 -15.23 -3.43
#